data_AF-A0A9E1MC85-F1
#
_entry.id   AF-A0A9E1MC85-F1
#
_cell.length_a   1.000
_cell.length_b   1.000
_cell.length_c   1.000
_cell.angle_alpha   90.00
_cell.angle_beta   90.00
_cell.angle_gamma   90.00
#
_symmetry.space_group_name_H-M   'P 1'
#
loop_
_entity.id
_entity.type
_entity.pdbx_description
1 polymer ?
#
loop_
_entity_poly.entity_id
_entity_poly.type
_entity_poly.pdbx_seq_one_letter_code
_entity_poly.pdbx_strand_id
1 'polypeptide(L)'
;VDKIVSEIKSREDYIVYIIRYMLENETQLFFMEDLVTDSTELFKNILANNSEEEVFKSGNFWLQHSDENIPKIFAQLLVYTYNYFKKNETYISFEEKNFIIVAYHFADIILTQITQLHESKRLKCSLQELLSWLLQLNDSMGFLEEYKNKVISKEEQTKIEQEVTEYFSVSNLQEVSGNEIANICKKIYSLEGENLKNYLLIIKQWIIEQCHKEKKVDEERELLSVMEYYAYVVNKERPNQVINSYLELWEEILKHGEYIELSRSTIYILRRYITSFSFEQGIRMRNIIDKISLQK
;
A
#
# COMPACT_ATOMS: atom_id res chain seq x y z
N VAL A 1 4.80 -6.98 -30.75
CA VAL A 1 4.01 -7.57 -29.65
C VAL A 1 3.72 -6.52 -28.60
N ASP A 2 4.72 -5.76 -28.15
CA ASP A 2 4.56 -4.72 -27.11
C ASP A 2 3.53 -3.63 -27.42
N LYS A 3 3.46 -3.17 -28.68
CA LYS A 3 2.43 -2.21 -29.11
C LYS A 3 1.00 -2.75 -28.97
N ILE A 4 0.79 -4.01 -29.34
CA ILE A 4 -0.53 -4.68 -29.25
C ILE A 4 -0.90 -4.90 -27.77
N VAL A 5 0.05 -5.29 -26.94
CA VAL A 5 -0.16 -5.45 -25.49
C VAL A 5 -0.52 -4.09 -24.85
N SER A 6 0.18 -3.02 -25.21
CA SER A 6 -0.12 -1.66 -24.74
C SER A 6 -1.52 -1.19 -25.16
N GLU A 7 -1.93 -1.47 -26.40
CA GLU A 7 -3.27 -1.13 -26.93
C GLU A 7 -4.41 -1.95 -26.29
N ILE A 8 -4.12 -3.14 -25.77
CA ILE A 8 -5.10 -3.95 -25.04
C ILE A 8 -5.22 -3.44 -23.60
N LYS A 9 -4.09 -3.16 -22.95
CA LYS A 9 -4.07 -2.66 -21.56
C LYS A 9 -4.67 -1.26 -21.41
N SER A 10 -4.73 -0.46 -22.47
CA SER A 10 -5.36 0.86 -22.46
C SER A 10 -6.89 0.83 -22.61
N ARG A 11 -7.53 -0.34 -22.64
CA ARG A 11 -8.98 -0.50 -22.76
C ARG A 11 -9.64 -0.75 -21.40
N GLU A 12 -10.84 -0.20 -21.21
CA GLU A 12 -11.64 -0.41 -20.00
C GLU A 12 -12.00 -1.90 -19.79
N ASP A 13 -12.27 -2.64 -20.86
CA ASP A 13 -12.61 -4.07 -20.79
C ASP A 13 -11.48 -4.90 -20.16
N TYR A 14 -10.22 -4.50 -20.39
CA TYR A 14 -9.05 -5.12 -19.79
C TYR A 14 -9.01 -4.87 -18.29
N ILE A 15 -9.32 -3.64 -17.86
CA ILE A 15 -9.39 -3.25 -16.45
C ILE A 15 -10.45 -4.08 -15.73
N VAL A 16 -11.65 -4.17 -16.30
CA VAL A 16 -12.75 -5.00 -15.77
C VAL A 16 -12.31 -6.46 -15.65
N TYR A 17 -11.66 -7.01 -16.68
CA TYR A 17 -11.16 -8.38 -16.67
C TYR A 17 -10.14 -8.63 -15.55
N ILE A 18 -9.15 -7.74 -15.39
CA ILE A 18 -8.11 -7.87 -14.37
C ILE A 18 -8.70 -7.74 -12.96
N ILE A 19 -9.55 -6.73 -12.72
CA ILE A 19 -10.23 -6.54 -11.42
C ILE A 19 -11.01 -7.82 -11.07
N ARG A 20 -11.82 -8.31 -12.00
CA ARG A 20 -12.66 -9.48 -11.76
C ARG A 20 -11.82 -10.73 -11.51
N TYR A 21 -10.78 -10.95 -12.31
CA TYR A 21 -9.83 -12.04 -12.10
C TYR A 21 -9.20 -11.95 -10.70
N MET A 22 -8.81 -10.75 -10.27
CA MET A 22 -8.15 -10.56 -8.98
C MET A 22 -9.10 -10.81 -7.79
N LEU A 23 -10.33 -10.31 -7.87
CA LEU A 23 -11.36 -10.46 -6.83
C LEU A 23 -11.88 -11.91 -6.70
N GLU A 24 -11.86 -12.68 -7.78
CA GLU A 24 -12.28 -14.09 -7.80
C GLU A 24 -11.21 -15.06 -7.26
N ASN A 25 -9.94 -14.63 -7.14
CA ASN A 25 -8.79 -15.51 -6.85
C ASN A 25 -7.98 -15.16 -5.58
N GLU A 26 -8.55 -14.45 -4.60
CA GLU A 26 -7.87 -14.02 -3.33
C GLU A 26 -6.58 -13.20 -3.50
N THR A 27 -6.29 -12.73 -4.71
CA THR A 27 -5.19 -11.80 -4.97
C THR A 27 -5.43 -10.46 -4.29
N GLN A 28 -4.36 -9.70 -4.04
CA GLN A 28 -4.53 -8.31 -3.60
C GLN A 28 -5.50 -7.56 -4.50
N LEU A 29 -6.34 -6.71 -3.91
CA LEU A 29 -7.06 -5.72 -4.70
C LEU A 29 -6.01 -5.06 -5.59
N PHE A 30 -6.32 -4.92 -6.87
CA PHE A 30 -5.42 -4.45 -7.91
C PHE A 30 -4.60 -3.24 -7.44
N PHE A 31 -3.35 -3.17 -7.87
CA PHE A 31 -2.63 -1.92 -7.86
C PHE A 31 -3.06 -1.11 -9.08
N MET A 32 -3.06 0.21 -8.96
CA MET A 32 -3.40 1.07 -10.09
C MET A 32 -2.42 0.90 -11.25
N GLU A 33 -1.18 0.51 -10.97
CA GLU A 33 -0.15 0.12 -11.93
C GLU A 33 -0.49 -1.17 -12.70
N ASP A 34 -1.30 -2.06 -12.12
CA ASP A 34 -1.80 -3.27 -12.79
C ASP A 34 -2.96 -2.95 -13.73
N LEU A 35 -3.77 -1.95 -13.36
CA LEU A 35 -4.95 -1.52 -14.10
C LEU A 35 -4.62 -0.52 -15.20
N VAL A 36 -3.61 0.32 -14.98
CA VAL A 36 -3.33 1.49 -15.79
C VAL A 36 -1.88 1.45 -16.24
N THR A 37 -1.69 1.46 -17.56
CA THR A 37 -0.37 1.60 -18.17
C THR A 37 0.20 3.00 -17.96
N ASP A 38 1.52 3.18 -18.09
CA ASP A 38 2.20 4.47 -18.21
C ASP A 38 1.86 5.20 -19.53
N SER A 39 0.56 5.44 -19.75
CA SER A 39 -0.01 6.12 -20.91
C SER A 39 -1.18 6.98 -20.46
N THR A 40 -1.28 8.17 -21.04
CA THR A 40 -2.38 9.11 -20.81
C THR A 40 -3.63 8.79 -21.64
N GLU A 41 -3.57 7.79 -22.53
CA GLU A 41 -4.62 7.51 -23.51
C GLU A 41 -5.94 7.09 -22.84
N LEU A 42 -5.89 6.13 -21.91
CA LEU A 42 -7.07 5.72 -21.15
C LEU A 42 -7.67 6.89 -20.36
N PHE A 43 -6.83 7.68 -19.70
CA PHE A 43 -7.25 8.86 -18.94
C PHE A 43 -7.98 9.87 -19.83
N LYS A 44 -7.45 10.14 -21.03
CA LYS A 44 -8.09 11.01 -22.02
C LYS A 44 -9.39 10.43 -22.55
N ASN A 45 -9.44 9.13 -22.81
CA ASN A 45 -10.64 8.45 -23.30
C ASN A 45 -11.78 8.53 -22.28
N ILE A 46 -11.49 8.34 -20.99
CA ILE A 46 -12.48 8.47 -19.92
C ILE A 46 -13.06 9.88 -19.91
N LEU A 47 -12.20 10.92 -19.94
CA LEU A 47 -12.65 12.32 -19.97
C LEU A 47 -13.45 12.69 -21.23
N ALA A 48 -13.14 12.06 -22.37
CA ALA A 48 -13.82 12.35 -23.63
C ALA A 48 -15.20 11.69 -23.72
N ASN A 49 -15.38 10.52 -23.07
CA ASN A 49 -16.57 9.69 -23.22
C ASN A 49 -17.55 9.77 -22.06
N ASN A 50 -17.16 10.38 -20.93
CA ASN A 50 -18.01 10.46 -19.74
C ASN A 50 -18.22 11.93 -19.34
N SER A 51 -19.49 12.32 -19.17
CA SER A 51 -19.80 13.63 -18.62
C SER A 51 -19.65 13.65 -17.10
N GLU A 52 -19.26 14.80 -16.55
CA GLU A 52 -19.12 15.01 -15.10
C GLU A 52 -20.42 14.67 -14.35
N GLU A 53 -21.56 15.06 -14.91
CA GLU A 53 -22.88 14.81 -14.31
C GLU A 53 -23.20 13.31 -14.22
N GLU A 54 -22.92 12.53 -15.27
CA GLU A 54 -23.17 11.09 -15.30
C GLU A 54 -22.28 10.34 -14.31
N VAL A 55 -21.01 10.72 -14.23
CA VAL A 55 -20.02 10.13 -13.34
C VAL A 55 -20.41 10.39 -11.87
N PHE A 56 -20.79 11.62 -11.53
CA PHE A 56 -21.21 11.95 -10.17
C PHE A 56 -22.56 11.37 -9.80
N LYS A 57 -23.50 11.24 -10.75
CA LYS A 57 -24.76 10.56 -10.51
C LYS A 57 -24.53 9.08 -10.13
N SER A 58 -23.65 8.39 -10.84
CA SER A 58 -23.29 6.99 -10.56
C SER A 58 -22.55 6.86 -9.24
N GLY A 59 -21.60 7.76 -8.94
CA GLY A 59 -20.93 7.78 -7.64
C GLY A 59 -21.87 8.05 -6.46
N ASN A 60 -22.82 8.97 -6.61
CA ASN A 60 -23.81 9.28 -5.58
C ASN A 60 -24.74 8.10 -5.27
N PHE A 61 -25.02 7.26 -6.27
CA PHE A 61 -25.77 6.01 -6.05
C PHE A 61 -25.02 5.10 -5.05
N TRP A 62 -23.71 4.93 -5.20
CA TRP A 62 -22.91 4.11 -4.28
C TRP A 62 -22.81 4.69 -2.88
N LEU A 63 -22.69 6.02 -2.76
CA LEU A 63 -22.64 6.69 -1.46
C LEU A 63 -23.94 6.56 -0.65
N GLN A 64 -25.06 6.27 -1.31
CA GLN A 64 -26.39 6.10 -0.70
C GLN A 64 -26.82 4.63 -0.60
N HIS A 65 -25.93 3.68 -0.90
CA HIS A 65 -26.25 2.27 -0.89
C HIS A 65 -26.64 1.77 0.52
N SER A 66 -27.55 0.81 0.60
CA SER A 66 -28.14 0.34 1.86
C SER A 66 -27.21 -0.51 2.72
N ASP A 67 -26.30 -1.28 2.10
CA ASP A 67 -25.20 -1.95 2.80
C ASP A 67 -24.17 -0.94 3.30
N GLU A 68 -23.88 -0.93 4.61
CA GLU A 68 -23.02 0.06 5.23
C GLU A 68 -21.54 0.01 4.79
N ASN A 69 -21.07 -1.11 4.24
CA ASN A 69 -19.70 -1.26 3.79
C ASN A 69 -19.50 -0.68 2.38
N ILE A 70 -20.53 -0.73 1.53
CA ILE A 70 -20.44 -0.30 0.14
C ILE A 70 -20.08 1.20 0.00
N PRO A 71 -20.75 2.15 0.68
CA PRO A 71 -20.36 3.56 0.66
C PRO A 71 -18.95 3.81 1.17
N LYS A 72 -18.53 3.06 2.21
CA LYS A 72 -17.18 3.18 2.79
C LYS A 72 -16.12 2.68 1.81
N ILE A 73 -16.34 1.53 1.16
CA ILE A 73 -15.47 0.99 0.11
C ILE A 73 -15.38 1.97 -1.06
N PHE A 74 -16.50 2.51 -1.52
CA PHE A 74 -16.52 3.50 -2.59
C PHE A 74 -15.65 4.72 -2.27
N ALA A 75 -15.84 5.30 -1.08
CA ALA A 75 -15.07 6.46 -0.65
C ALA A 75 -13.55 6.15 -0.59
N GLN A 76 -13.17 4.97 -0.11
CA GLN A 76 -11.76 4.59 -0.08
C GLN A 76 -11.18 4.32 -1.47
N LEU A 77 -11.95 3.74 -2.39
CA LEU A 77 -11.54 3.57 -3.80
C LEU A 77 -11.35 4.93 -4.49
N LEU A 78 -12.22 5.90 -4.22
CA LEU A 78 -12.07 7.27 -4.72
C LEU A 78 -10.75 7.89 -4.27
N VAL A 79 -10.48 7.85 -2.96
CA VAL A 79 -9.25 8.40 -2.37
C VAL A 79 -8.03 7.71 -2.98
N TYR A 80 -8.05 6.38 -3.06
CA TYR A 80 -6.95 5.61 -3.60
C TYR A 80 -6.62 6.00 -5.05
N THR A 81 -7.65 5.96 -5.90
CA THR A 81 -7.52 6.20 -7.34
C THR A 81 -7.11 7.64 -7.64
N TYR A 82 -7.74 8.60 -6.95
CA TYR A 82 -7.41 10.02 -7.07
C TYR A 82 -5.94 10.29 -6.72
N ASN A 83 -5.49 9.75 -5.58
CA ASN A 83 -4.12 9.93 -5.11
C ASN A 83 -3.11 9.29 -6.06
N TYR A 84 -3.42 8.13 -6.64
CA TYR A 84 -2.55 7.52 -7.65
C TYR A 84 -2.34 8.44 -8.86
N PHE A 85 -3.41 8.89 -9.51
CA PHE A 85 -3.31 9.70 -10.72
C PHE A 85 -2.66 11.06 -10.46
N LYS A 86 -2.99 11.71 -9.33
CA LYS A 86 -2.40 12.99 -8.95
C LYS A 86 -0.88 12.92 -8.76
N LYS A 87 -0.35 11.77 -8.30
CA LYS A 87 1.07 11.56 -8.00
C LYS A 87 1.90 11.11 -9.19
N ASN A 88 1.29 10.40 -10.14
CA ASN A 88 2.03 9.78 -11.22
C ASN A 88 2.42 10.85 -12.25
N GLU A 89 3.73 10.99 -12.47
CA GLU A 89 4.33 12.01 -13.36
C GLU A 89 3.73 11.97 -14.77
N THR A 90 3.27 10.81 -15.22
CA THR A 90 2.59 10.62 -16.51
C THR A 90 1.33 11.48 -16.63
N TYR A 91 0.63 11.75 -15.53
CA TYR A 91 -0.65 12.47 -15.50
C TYR A 91 -0.56 13.86 -14.84
N ILE A 92 0.60 14.28 -14.36
CA ILE A 92 0.74 15.53 -13.60
C ILE A 92 0.35 16.79 -14.39
N SER A 93 0.32 16.72 -15.72
CA SER A 93 -0.07 17.83 -16.59
C SER A 93 -1.58 18.07 -16.69
N PHE A 94 -2.42 17.19 -16.13
CA PHE A 94 -3.87 17.35 -16.15
C PHE A 94 -4.39 18.25 -15.01
N GLU A 95 -5.53 18.92 -15.24
CA GLU A 95 -6.17 19.74 -14.21
C GLU A 95 -6.74 18.90 -13.06
N GLU A 96 -6.78 19.47 -11.86
CA GLU A 96 -7.22 18.75 -10.65
C GLU A 96 -8.62 18.15 -10.76
N LYS A 97 -9.55 18.88 -11.39
CA LYS A 97 -10.92 18.42 -11.64
C LYS A 97 -10.97 17.13 -12.48
N ASN A 98 -10.01 16.93 -13.38
CA ASN A 98 -9.96 15.76 -14.23
C ASN A 98 -9.59 14.50 -13.43
N PHE A 99 -8.73 14.63 -12.41
CA PHE A 99 -8.43 13.51 -11.52
C PHE A 99 -9.66 13.07 -10.74
N ILE A 100 -10.53 14.01 -10.34
CA ILE A 100 -11.77 13.69 -9.63
C ILE A 100 -12.70 12.89 -10.53
N ILE A 101 -12.95 13.36 -11.76
CA ILE A 101 -13.82 12.67 -12.72
C ILE A 101 -13.31 11.25 -12.99
N VAL A 102 -12.01 11.12 -13.28
CA VAL A 102 -11.41 9.80 -13.56
C VAL A 102 -11.45 8.90 -12.32
N ALA A 103 -11.17 9.42 -11.12
CA ALA A 103 -11.25 8.64 -9.90
C ALA A 103 -12.66 8.12 -9.62
N TYR A 104 -13.69 8.94 -9.84
CA TYR A 104 -15.09 8.50 -9.72
C TYR A 104 -15.43 7.40 -10.70
N HIS A 105 -15.03 7.54 -11.97
CA HIS A 105 -15.28 6.55 -13.01
C HIS A 105 -14.64 5.19 -12.67
N PHE A 106 -13.38 5.20 -12.26
CA PHE A 106 -12.68 3.98 -11.87
C PHE A 106 -13.30 3.35 -10.62
N ALA A 107 -13.56 4.14 -9.58
CA ALA A 107 -14.18 3.64 -8.35
C ALA A 107 -15.56 3.01 -8.62
N ASP A 108 -16.33 3.58 -9.55
CA ASP A 108 -17.62 3.03 -10.02
C ASP A 108 -17.45 1.66 -10.70
N ILE A 109 -16.53 1.56 -11.66
CA ILE A 109 -16.23 0.30 -12.37
C ILE A 109 -15.79 -0.78 -11.37
N ILE A 110 -14.85 -0.44 -10.49
CA ILE A 110 -14.31 -1.36 -9.49
C ILE A 110 -15.42 -1.86 -8.57
N LEU A 111 -16.20 -0.94 -8.00
CA LEU A 111 -17.24 -1.28 -7.04
C LEU A 111 -18.37 -2.07 -7.68
N THR A 112 -18.69 -1.80 -8.95
CA THR A 112 -19.59 -2.62 -9.75
C THR A 112 -19.12 -4.07 -9.83
N GLN A 113 -17.81 -4.32 -10.02
CA GLN A 113 -17.29 -5.69 -10.03
C GLN A 113 -17.34 -6.33 -8.64
N ILE A 114 -16.97 -5.59 -7.58
CA ILE A 114 -17.02 -6.09 -6.20
C ILE A 114 -18.45 -6.53 -5.83
N THR A 115 -19.44 -5.69 -6.11
CA THR A 115 -20.84 -5.96 -5.78
C THR A 115 -21.41 -7.13 -6.57
N GLN A 116 -21.19 -7.19 -7.89
CA GLN A 116 -21.61 -8.33 -8.72
C GLN A 116 -21.00 -9.66 -8.24
N LEU A 117 -19.73 -9.65 -7.85
CA LEU A 117 -19.07 -10.84 -7.31
C LEU A 117 -19.57 -11.20 -5.91
N HIS A 118 -19.87 -10.21 -5.08
CA HIS A 118 -20.44 -10.40 -3.75
C HIS A 118 -21.82 -11.05 -3.83
N GLU A 119 -22.72 -10.50 -4.65
CA GLU A 119 -24.08 -11.01 -4.88
C GLU A 119 -24.07 -12.43 -5.45
N SER A 120 -23.14 -12.72 -6.38
CA SER A 120 -22.97 -14.05 -6.95
C SER A 120 -22.20 -15.03 -6.05
N LYS A 121 -21.78 -14.61 -4.85
CA LYS A 121 -20.97 -15.40 -3.89
C LYS A 121 -19.66 -15.92 -4.48
N ARG A 122 -19.12 -15.19 -5.46
CA ARG A 122 -17.84 -15.48 -6.13
C ARG A 122 -16.70 -14.64 -5.58
N LEU A 123 -17.01 -13.55 -4.89
CA LEU A 123 -16.04 -12.76 -4.15
C LEU A 123 -15.43 -13.62 -3.04
N LYS A 124 -14.10 -13.73 -3.03
CA LYS A 124 -13.39 -14.61 -2.08
C LYS A 124 -13.17 -13.99 -0.70
N CYS A 125 -13.24 -12.67 -0.60
CA CYS A 125 -13.19 -11.95 0.67
C CYS A 125 -14.55 -11.37 1.05
N SER A 126 -14.73 -11.07 2.33
CA SER A 126 -15.84 -10.27 2.80
C SER A 126 -15.67 -8.79 2.44
N LEU A 127 -16.78 -8.05 2.38
CA LEU A 127 -16.73 -6.59 2.19
C LEU A 127 -15.96 -5.89 3.32
N GLN A 128 -16.04 -6.41 4.55
CA GLN A 128 -15.31 -5.86 5.68
C GLN A 128 -13.79 -6.04 5.55
N GLU A 129 -13.32 -7.21 5.14
CA GLU A 129 -11.89 -7.45 4.87
C GLU A 129 -11.38 -6.55 3.75
N LEU A 130 -12.17 -6.37 2.69
CA LEU A 130 -11.85 -5.49 1.58
C LEU A 130 -11.72 -4.03 2.04
N LEU A 131 -12.66 -3.57 2.87
CA LEU A 131 -12.62 -2.24 3.46
C LEU A 131 -11.39 -2.02 4.36
N SER A 132 -11.09 -2.98 5.24
CA SER A 132 -9.90 -2.90 6.11
C SER A 132 -8.60 -2.77 5.30
N TRP A 133 -8.50 -3.46 4.17
CA TRP A 133 -7.33 -3.34 3.31
C TRP A 133 -7.26 -2.02 2.56
N LEU A 134 -8.38 -1.53 2.04
CA LEU A 134 -8.41 -0.22 1.39
C LEU A 134 -8.02 0.91 2.36
N LEU A 135 -8.45 0.81 3.63
CA LEU A 135 -8.04 1.75 4.67
C LEU A 135 -6.53 1.71 4.91
N GLN A 136 -5.95 0.52 5.10
CA GLN A 136 -4.50 0.36 5.26
C GLN A 136 -3.71 0.90 4.07
N LEU A 137 -4.18 0.63 2.86
CA LEU A 137 -3.54 1.07 1.63
C LEU A 137 -3.58 2.59 1.48
N ASN A 138 -4.72 3.22 1.78
CA ASN A 138 -4.83 4.67 1.79
C ASN A 138 -4.04 5.32 2.94
N ASP A 139 -3.94 4.69 4.12
CA ASP A 139 -3.12 5.17 5.22
C ASP A 139 -1.62 5.18 4.84
N SER A 140 -1.15 4.12 4.18
CA SER A 140 0.22 4.05 3.66
C SER A 140 0.49 5.08 2.55
N MET A 141 -0.50 5.35 1.68
CA MET A 141 -0.38 6.41 0.68
C MET A 141 -0.46 7.82 1.26
N GLY A 142 -1.30 8.01 2.27
CA GLY A 142 -1.43 9.25 3.02
C GLY A 142 -0.15 9.58 3.77
N PHE A 143 0.51 8.57 4.35
CA PHE A 143 1.84 8.71 4.92
C PHE A 143 2.85 9.25 3.88
N LEU A 144 2.89 8.71 2.67
CA LEU A 144 3.78 9.23 1.63
C LEU A 144 3.45 10.67 1.21
N GLU A 145 2.17 11.05 1.15
CA GLU A 145 1.77 12.43 0.78
C GLU A 145 2.06 13.45 1.85
N GLU A 146 1.71 13.14 3.09
CA GLU A 146 1.91 14.04 4.20
C GLU A 146 3.41 14.36 4.32
N TYR A 147 4.29 13.39 4.09
CA TYR A 147 5.72 13.60 4.31
C TYR A 147 6.49 14.07 3.06
N LYS A 148 6.09 13.71 1.83
CA LYS A 148 6.74 14.22 0.60
C LYS A 148 6.51 15.72 0.41
N ASN A 149 5.37 16.25 0.88
CA ASN A 149 4.98 17.64 0.68
C ASN A 149 5.25 18.55 1.89
N LYS A 150 5.65 17.99 3.04
CA LYS A 150 5.82 18.74 4.29
C LYS A 150 7.24 19.28 4.41
N VAL A 151 7.38 20.55 4.03
CA VAL A 151 8.56 21.35 4.38
C VAL A 151 8.44 21.70 5.86
N ILE A 152 9.11 20.93 6.73
CA ILE A 152 9.20 21.26 8.15
C ILE A 152 10.30 22.30 8.39
N SER A 153 10.08 23.17 9.37
CA SER A 153 11.10 24.12 9.80
C SER A 153 12.25 23.41 10.52
N LYS A 154 13.43 24.06 10.57
CA LYS A 154 14.58 23.54 11.32
C LYS A 154 14.29 23.41 12.83
N GLU A 155 13.44 24.26 13.38
CA GLU A 155 13.00 24.19 14.77
C GLU A 155 12.13 22.96 15.03
N GLU A 156 11.18 22.66 14.15
CA GLU A 156 10.36 21.45 14.23
C GLU A 156 11.22 20.19 14.05
N GLN A 157 12.18 20.20 13.13
CA GLN A 157 13.12 19.10 12.94
C GLN A 157 13.93 18.83 14.21
N THR A 158 14.39 19.88 14.89
CA THR A 158 15.14 19.77 16.15
C THR A 158 14.26 19.22 17.28
N LYS A 159 12.99 19.65 17.37
CA LYS A 159 12.03 19.11 18.36
C LYS A 159 11.76 17.62 18.13
N ILE A 160 11.51 17.24 16.88
CA ILE A 160 11.31 15.84 16.49
C ILE A 160 12.54 15.01 16.85
N GLU A 161 13.72 15.52 16.54
CA GLU A 161 14.98 14.83 16.85
C GLU A 161 15.18 14.65 18.36
N GLN A 162 14.86 15.66 19.17
CA GLN A 162 14.90 15.55 20.64
C GLN A 162 13.91 14.50 21.16
N GLU A 163 12.65 14.54 20.70
CA GLU A 163 11.63 13.55 21.08
C GLU A 163 12.05 12.12 20.73
N VAL A 164 12.62 11.92 19.55
CA VAL A 164 13.08 10.60 19.09
C VAL A 164 14.30 10.14 19.89
N THR A 165 15.25 11.05 20.16
CA THR A 165 16.43 10.73 20.98
C THR A 165 16.01 10.30 22.38
N GLU A 166 15.10 11.05 23.01
CA GLU A 166 14.58 10.76 24.34
C GLU A 166 13.86 9.42 24.34
N TYR A 167 12.99 9.17 23.36
CA TYR A 167 12.30 7.90 23.19
C TYR A 167 13.27 6.72 23.21
N PHE A 168 14.30 6.73 22.35
CA PHE A 168 15.27 5.62 22.29
C PHE A 168 16.19 5.54 23.52
N SER A 169 16.34 6.62 24.29
CA SER A 169 17.19 6.63 25.50
C SER A 169 16.52 6.01 26.72
N VAL A 170 15.19 6.13 26.83
CA VAL A 170 14.43 5.67 28.00
C VAL A 170 13.61 4.40 27.76
N SER A 171 13.32 4.07 26.50
CA SER A 171 12.45 2.94 26.18
C SER A 171 13.19 1.61 26.27
N ASN A 172 12.57 0.63 26.94
CA ASN A 172 13.00 -0.76 26.86
C ASN A 172 12.53 -1.36 25.53
N LEU A 173 13.38 -1.27 24.50
CA LEU A 173 13.07 -1.69 23.13
C LEU A 173 12.54 -3.13 23.01
N GLN A 174 12.82 -4.01 23.98
CA GLN A 174 12.33 -5.38 23.95
C GLN A 174 10.82 -5.52 24.20
N GLU A 175 10.19 -4.54 24.87
CA GLU A 175 8.79 -4.56 25.32
C GLU A 175 7.90 -3.57 24.54
N VAL A 176 8.48 -2.80 23.62
CA VAL A 176 7.78 -1.80 22.82
C VAL A 176 6.86 -2.44 21.77
N SER A 177 5.66 -1.88 21.60
CA SER A 177 4.71 -2.31 20.57
C SER A 177 5.12 -1.87 19.16
N GLY A 178 4.71 -2.62 18.13
CA GLY A 178 5.04 -2.26 16.76
C GLY A 178 4.38 -0.95 16.32
N ASN A 179 3.19 -0.64 16.85
CA ASN A 179 2.53 0.65 16.61
C ASN A 179 3.34 1.86 17.11
N GLU A 180 3.99 1.75 18.28
CA GLU A 180 4.85 2.83 18.77
C GLU A 180 6.07 3.03 17.88
N ILE A 181 6.75 1.94 17.49
CA ILE A 181 7.89 2.03 16.56
C ILE A 181 7.44 2.56 15.20
N ALA A 182 6.27 2.16 14.70
CA ALA A 182 5.72 2.67 13.45
C ALA A 182 5.53 4.20 13.53
N ASN A 183 4.99 4.70 14.65
CA ASN A 183 4.85 6.14 14.86
C ASN A 183 6.21 6.86 14.93
N ILE A 184 7.24 6.25 15.54
CA ILE A 184 8.60 6.78 15.51
C ILE A 184 9.17 6.78 14.09
N CYS A 185 8.97 5.71 13.31
CA CYS A 185 9.37 5.64 11.90
C CYS A 185 8.78 6.79 11.10
N LYS A 186 7.50 7.12 11.35
CA LYS A 186 6.84 8.27 10.72
C LYS A 186 7.55 9.58 11.09
N LYS A 187 7.84 9.79 12.38
CA LYS A 187 8.54 11.01 12.85
C LYS A 187 9.93 11.16 12.24
N ILE A 188 10.72 10.09 12.16
CA ILE A 188 12.11 10.18 11.68
C ILE A 188 12.23 10.37 10.17
N TYR A 189 11.16 10.21 9.40
CA TYR A 189 11.17 10.42 7.94
C TYR A 189 11.69 11.82 7.56
N SER A 190 11.40 12.82 8.39
CA SER A 190 11.80 14.21 8.17
C SER A 190 13.22 14.55 8.67
N LEU A 191 13.92 13.58 9.28
CA LEU A 191 15.29 13.75 9.76
C LEU A 191 16.31 13.43 8.66
N GLU A 192 17.55 13.89 8.85
CA GLU A 192 18.66 13.64 7.94
C GLU A 192 19.98 13.43 8.71
N GLY A 193 21.03 13.02 8.01
CA GLY A 193 22.37 12.95 8.58
C GLY A 193 22.62 11.76 9.51
N GLU A 194 23.60 11.91 10.39
CA GLU A 194 24.15 10.81 11.20
C GLU A 194 23.15 10.27 12.23
N ASN A 195 22.32 11.14 12.81
CA ASN A 195 21.33 10.75 13.81
C ASN A 195 20.23 9.88 13.21
N LEU A 196 19.76 10.20 11.99
CA LEU A 196 18.83 9.32 11.27
C LEU A 196 19.43 7.92 11.05
N LYS A 197 20.70 7.83 10.63
CA LYS A 197 21.36 6.52 10.45
C LYS A 197 21.37 5.72 11.74
N ASN A 198 21.66 6.36 12.88
CA ASN A 198 21.66 5.69 14.18
C ASN A 198 20.26 5.17 14.55
N TYR A 199 19.20 5.96 14.35
CA TYR A 199 17.82 5.50 14.60
C TYR A 199 17.42 4.35 13.68
N LEU A 200 17.79 4.41 12.41
CA LEU A 200 17.54 3.33 11.46
C LEU A 200 18.25 2.04 11.87
N LEU A 201 19.47 2.11 12.41
CA LEU A 201 20.16 0.93 12.94
C LEU A 201 19.41 0.31 14.13
N ILE A 202 18.94 1.15 15.06
CA ILE A 202 18.16 0.70 16.23
C ILE A 202 16.85 0.03 15.79
N ILE A 203 16.11 0.67 14.87
CA ILE A 203 14.83 0.14 14.35
C ILE A 203 15.06 -1.16 13.59
N LYS A 204 16.11 -1.24 12.76
CA LYS A 204 16.45 -2.46 12.02
C LYS A 204 16.74 -3.62 12.97
N GLN A 205 17.54 -3.36 14.02
CA GLN A 205 17.84 -4.36 15.04
C GLN A 205 16.57 -4.80 15.77
N TRP A 206 15.69 -3.87 16.12
CA TRP A 206 14.39 -4.17 16.71
C TRP A 206 13.54 -5.07 15.79
N ILE A 207 13.47 -4.75 14.49
CA ILE A 207 12.73 -5.58 13.51
C ILE A 207 13.26 -7.01 13.50
N ILE A 208 14.60 -7.19 13.43
CA ILE A 208 15.23 -8.50 13.39
C ILE A 208 14.88 -9.29 14.66
N GLU A 209 15.04 -8.69 15.84
CA GLU A 209 14.72 -9.33 17.12
C GLU A 209 13.24 -9.69 17.23
N GLN A 210 12.35 -8.80 16.78
CA GLN A 210 10.92 -9.07 16.83
C GLN A 210 10.56 -10.19 15.87
N CYS A 211 11.06 -10.23 14.63
CA CYS A 211 10.75 -11.31 13.68
C CYS A 211 10.93 -12.74 14.25
N HIS A 212 11.82 -12.93 15.22
CA HIS A 212 12.11 -14.23 15.83
C HIS A 212 11.32 -14.53 17.12
N LYS A 213 10.50 -13.60 17.61
CA LYS A 213 9.59 -13.83 18.75
C LYS A 213 8.25 -14.41 18.30
N GLU A 214 7.70 -15.31 19.10
CA GLU A 214 6.30 -15.71 18.99
C GLU A 214 5.40 -14.50 19.25
N LYS A 215 4.42 -14.28 18.37
CA LYS A 215 3.60 -13.06 18.36
C LYS A 215 2.15 -13.38 18.04
N LYS A 216 1.25 -12.52 18.52
CA LYS A 216 -0.15 -12.53 18.06
C LYS A 216 -0.27 -11.95 16.66
N VAL A 217 -1.35 -12.29 15.96
CA VAL A 217 -1.62 -11.81 14.59
C VAL A 217 -1.56 -10.28 14.47
N ASP A 218 -2.07 -9.55 15.46
CA ASP A 218 -2.05 -8.08 15.42
C ASP A 218 -0.61 -7.54 15.53
N GLU A 219 0.22 -8.14 16.39
CA GLU A 219 1.64 -7.77 16.55
C GLU A 219 2.46 -8.10 15.28
N GLU A 220 2.11 -9.17 14.56
CA GLU A 220 2.72 -9.47 13.26
C GLU A 220 2.40 -8.40 12.21
N ARG A 221 1.14 -7.92 12.17
CA ARG A 221 0.72 -6.85 11.24
C ARG A 221 1.39 -5.52 11.57
N GLU A 222 1.52 -5.21 12.85
CA GLU A 222 2.26 -4.03 13.30
C GLU A 222 3.74 -4.13 12.88
N LEU A 223 4.37 -5.30 13.03
CA LEU A 223 5.75 -5.54 12.58
C LEU A 223 5.91 -5.34 11.07
N LEU A 224 5.00 -5.89 10.25
CA LEU A 224 5.02 -5.65 8.80
C LEU A 224 4.92 -4.16 8.47
N SER A 225 4.07 -3.42 9.19
CA SER A 225 3.91 -1.97 9.02
C SER A 225 5.20 -1.22 9.38
N VAL A 226 5.89 -1.61 10.46
CA VAL A 226 7.21 -1.05 10.82
C VAL A 226 8.23 -1.31 9.72
N MET A 227 8.28 -2.52 9.16
CA MET A 227 9.18 -2.86 8.06
C MET A 227 8.91 -2.02 6.80
N GLU A 228 7.64 -1.78 6.48
CA GLU A 228 7.25 -0.90 5.37
C GLU A 228 7.72 0.55 5.61
N TYR A 229 7.42 1.12 6.78
CA TYR A 229 7.86 2.49 7.11
C TYR A 229 9.38 2.61 7.14
N TYR A 230 10.08 1.61 7.69
CA TYR A 230 11.53 1.56 7.65
C TYR A 230 12.06 1.63 6.21
N ALA A 231 11.51 0.79 5.31
CA ALA A 231 11.91 0.80 3.91
C ALA A 231 11.64 2.15 3.22
N TYR A 232 10.54 2.82 3.57
CA TYR A 232 10.25 4.17 3.09
C TYR A 232 11.26 5.21 3.57
N VAL A 233 11.58 5.23 4.87
CA VAL A 233 12.53 6.20 5.44
C VAL A 233 13.93 6.02 4.85
N VAL A 234 14.39 4.76 4.72
CA VAL A 234 15.69 4.44 4.10
C VAL A 234 15.76 4.95 2.65
N ASN A 235 14.65 4.92 1.93
CA ASN A 235 14.59 5.25 0.50
C ASN A 235 13.90 6.58 0.20
N LYS A 236 13.87 7.52 1.16
CA LYS A 236 13.21 8.82 0.99
C LYS A 236 13.65 9.56 -0.28
N GLU A 237 14.92 9.44 -0.66
CA GLU A 237 15.49 10.09 -1.86
C GLU A 237 15.31 9.27 -3.14
N ARG A 238 15.01 7.97 -3.01
CA ARG A 238 14.87 7.02 -4.13
C ARG A 238 13.66 6.10 -3.93
N PRO A 239 12.42 6.61 -4.05
CA PRO A 239 11.22 5.83 -3.76
C PRO A 239 11.09 4.54 -4.57
N ASN A 240 11.66 4.50 -5.78
CA ASN A 240 11.69 3.30 -6.62
C ASN A 240 12.51 2.13 -6.04
N GLN A 241 13.31 2.36 -4.98
CA GLN A 241 14.11 1.33 -4.30
C GLN A 241 13.42 0.76 -3.04
N VAL A 242 12.28 1.31 -2.62
CA VAL A 242 11.57 0.89 -1.39
C VAL A 242 11.33 -0.62 -1.37
N ILE A 243 10.77 -1.17 -2.45
CA ILE A 243 10.48 -2.62 -2.55
C ILE A 243 11.76 -3.45 -2.45
N ASN A 244 12.85 -3.00 -3.10
CA ASN A 244 14.12 -3.71 -3.05
C ASN A 244 14.69 -3.73 -1.63
N SER A 245 14.65 -2.61 -0.91
CA SER A 245 15.10 -2.54 0.49
C SER A 245 14.22 -3.34 1.44
N TYR A 246 12.90 -3.39 1.20
CA TYR A 246 11.99 -4.25 1.96
C TYR A 246 12.35 -5.74 1.79
N LEU A 247 12.64 -6.16 0.55
CA LEU A 247 13.09 -7.52 0.24
C LEU A 247 14.46 -7.84 0.84
N GLU A 248 15.41 -6.90 0.75
CA GLU A 248 16.74 -7.04 1.35
C GLU A 248 16.68 -7.19 2.87
N LEU A 249 15.78 -6.44 3.53
CA LEU A 249 15.53 -6.57 4.96
C LEU A 249 15.04 -7.97 5.32
N TRP A 250 14.06 -8.51 4.58
CA TRP A 250 13.62 -9.90 4.76
C TRP A 250 14.73 -10.91 4.54
N GLU A 251 15.52 -10.76 3.47
CA GLU A 251 16.65 -11.64 3.19
C GLU A 251 17.71 -11.59 4.29
N GLU A 252 17.92 -10.44 4.92
CA GLU A 252 18.82 -10.27 6.05
C GLU A 252 18.28 -10.94 7.32
N ILE A 253 17.00 -10.77 7.63
CA ILE A 253 16.34 -11.45 8.75
C ILE A 253 16.50 -12.97 8.57
N LEU A 254 16.23 -13.49 7.37
CA LEU A 254 16.38 -14.93 7.08
C LEU A 254 17.82 -15.43 7.12
N LYS A 255 18.82 -14.56 6.89
CA LYS A 255 20.25 -14.93 7.00
C LYS A 255 20.70 -15.13 8.45
N HIS A 256 20.00 -14.58 9.44
CA HIS A 256 20.31 -14.78 10.85
C HIS A 256 20.04 -16.22 11.32
N GLY A 257 19.51 -17.09 10.46
CA GLY A 257 19.49 -18.55 10.64
C GLY A 257 18.45 -19.04 11.64
N GLU A 258 17.67 -18.12 12.21
CA GLU A 258 16.61 -18.40 13.16
C GLU A 258 15.30 -18.67 12.44
N TYR A 259 14.57 -19.64 12.98
CA TYR A 259 13.28 -20.08 12.46
C TYR A 259 12.22 -19.00 12.70
N ILE A 260 11.50 -18.60 11.64
CA ILE A 260 10.44 -17.60 11.69
C ILE A 260 9.11 -18.31 11.54
N GLU A 261 8.21 -18.10 12.50
CA GLU A 261 6.82 -18.52 12.38
C GLU A 261 5.91 -17.31 12.27
N LEU A 262 5.05 -17.30 11.26
CA LEU A 262 3.99 -16.32 11.10
C LEU A 262 2.64 -17.01 11.03
N SER A 263 1.60 -16.30 11.49
CA SER A 263 0.23 -16.74 11.30
C SER A 263 -0.11 -16.88 9.82
N ARG A 264 -1.08 -17.74 9.54
CA ARG A 264 -1.58 -17.96 8.17
C ARG A 264 -2.06 -16.65 7.53
N SER A 265 -2.73 -15.79 8.29
CA SER A 265 -3.16 -14.47 7.83
C SER A 265 -2.00 -13.58 7.40
N THR A 266 -0.89 -13.59 8.14
CA THR A 266 0.28 -12.77 7.81
C THR A 266 1.04 -13.33 6.62
N ILE A 267 1.17 -14.65 6.49
CA ILE A 267 1.71 -15.28 5.28
C ILE A 267 0.86 -14.95 4.05
N TYR A 268 -0.47 -14.88 4.19
CA TYR A 268 -1.31 -14.40 3.09
C TYR A 268 -1.00 -12.95 2.73
N ILE A 269 -0.78 -12.05 3.69
CA ILE A 269 -0.36 -10.67 3.39
C ILE A 269 0.94 -10.68 2.58
N LEU A 270 1.96 -11.42 3.03
CA LEU A 270 3.25 -11.53 2.32
C LEU A 270 3.10 -12.10 0.91
N ARG A 271 2.28 -13.16 0.73
CA ARG A 271 2.04 -13.76 -0.59
C ARG A 271 1.40 -12.79 -1.56
N ARG A 272 0.63 -11.84 -1.05
CA ARG A 272 -0.06 -10.84 -1.87
C ARG A 272 0.90 -9.76 -2.36
N TYR A 273 1.97 -9.48 -1.62
CA TYR A 273 3.07 -8.64 -2.13
C TYR A 273 3.74 -9.23 -3.38
N ILE A 274 3.78 -10.56 -3.56
CA ILE A 274 4.33 -11.16 -4.79
C ILE A 274 3.63 -10.61 -6.04
N THR A 275 2.31 -10.41 -5.97
CA THR A 275 1.52 -9.95 -7.11
C THR A 275 1.61 -8.45 -7.36
N SER A 276 2.11 -7.67 -6.39
CA SER A 276 2.33 -6.23 -6.53
C SER A 276 3.75 -5.87 -6.94
N PHE A 277 4.63 -6.86 -6.98
CA PHE A 277 6.04 -6.70 -7.26
C PHE A 277 6.33 -6.96 -8.73
N SER A 278 7.41 -6.38 -9.25
CA SER A 278 7.95 -6.79 -10.55
C SER A 278 8.28 -8.29 -10.53
N PHE A 279 8.37 -8.92 -11.70
CA PHE A 279 8.60 -10.36 -11.80
C PHE A 279 9.81 -10.85 -10.97
N GLU A 280 10.93 -10.11 -11.02
CA GLU A 280 12.14 -10.44 -10.26
C GLU A 280 11.92 -10.30 -8.74
N GLN A 281 11.31 -9.19 -8.32
CA GLN A 281 10.98 -8.94 -6.91
C GLN A 281 9.98 -9.97 -6.37
N GLY A 282 9.00 -10.40 -7.17
CA GLY A 282 8.05 -11.45 -6.82
C GLY A 282 8.71 -12.82 -6.62
N ILE A 283 9.73 -13.16 -7.43
CA ILE A 283 10.53 -14.38 -7.22
C ILE A 283 11.27 -14.32 -5.89
N ARG A 284 11.91 -13.18 -5.58
CA ARG A 284 12.61 -12.98 -4.29
C ARG A 284 11.64 -13.14 -3.11
N MET A 285 10.48 -12.49 -3.19
CA MET A 285 9.44 -12.58 -2.16
C MET A 285 8.92 -14.00 -1.96
N ARG A 286 8.73 -14.77 -3.03
CA ARG A 286 8.36 -16.19 -2.93
C ARG A 286 9.42 -16.99 -2.18
N ASN A 287 10.69 -16.82 -2.54
CA ASN A 287 11.80 -17.50 -1.88
C ASN A 287 11.93 -17.13 -0.39
N ILE A 288 11.54 -15.90 -0.01
CA ILE A 288 11.44 -15.45 1.38
C ILE A 288 10.32 -16.24 2.09
N ILE A 289 9.11 -16.24 1.53
CA ILE A 289 7.93 -16.87 2.13
C ILE A 289 8.12 -18.39 2.28
N ASP A 290 8.76 -19.05 1.32
CA ASP A 290 9.03 -20.49 1.38
C ASP A 290 9.96 -20.89 2.54
N LYS A 291 10.67 -19.92 3.14
CA LYS A 291 11.52 -20.12 4.32
C LYS A 291 10.82 -19.75 5.64
N ILE A 292 9.62 -19.17 5.58
CA ILE A 292 8.82 -18.82 6.76
C ILE A 292 7.84 -19.96 7.04
N SER A 293 7.77 -20.38 8.31
CA SER A 293 6.88 -21.45 8.73
C SER A 293 5.54 -20.92 9.22
N LEU A 294 4.52 -21.78 9.16
CA LEU A 294 3.19 -21.47 9.68
C LEU A 294 3.17 -21.76 11.18
N GLN A 295 2.73 -20.78 11.98
CA GLN A 295 2.38 -21.02 13.38
C GLN A 295 1.28 -22.09 13.47
N LYS A 296 1.37 -22.96 14.47
CA LYS A 296 0.44 -24.08 14.71
C LYS A 296 -0.84 -23.64 15.41
#